data_AF-A0A7C6KWQ9-F1
#
_entry.id   AF-A0A7C6KWQ9-F1
#
_cell.length_a   1.000
_cell.length_b   1.000
_cell.length_c   1.000
_cell.angle_alpha   90.00
_cell.angle_beta   90.00
_cell.angle_gamma   90.00
#
_symmetry.space_group_name_H-M   'P 1'
#
loop_
_entity.id
_entity.type
_entity.pdbx_description
1 polymer ?
#
loop_
_entity_poly.entity_id
_entity_poly.type
_entity_poly.pdbx_seq_one_letter_code
_entity_poly.pdbx_strand_id
1 'polypeptide(L)'
;MNYDEEKLMSHLLMSLKNYHYETYKHSIRVAKLSYNVANMMRLNIKEKITIYKGALLHDIGKVMIPISILAKPDKLTELEYDVMKLHPKYGADILEALTPLVYLTSTVLYHHERLDGTGYPYGLKIIPFGAQIVAVCDSFDAMTNDRQYRKAKNAIEAIQDLKECDAKYNQMLVSALENLVKTKTQILEKENRESNGIAI
;
A
#
# COMPACT_ATOMS: atom_id res chain seq x y z
N MET A 1 3.61 -13.63 -21.14
CA MET A 1 2.68 -12.71 -20.44
C MET A 1 1.29 -13.12 -20.82
N ASN A 2 0.40 -13.28 -19.84
CA ASN A 2 -0.99 -13.66 -20.09
C ASN A 2 -1.73 -12.37 -20.49
N TYR A 3 -1.93 -12.14 -21.80
CA TYR A 3 -2.49 -10.89 -22.33
C TYR A 3 -3.81 -10.47 -21.65
N ASP A 4 -4.54 -11.44 -21.14
CA ASP A 4 -5.78 -11.24 -20.37
C ASP A 4 -5.54 -10.60 -18.99
N GLU A 5 -4.49 -11.00 -18.27
CA GLU A 5 -4.19 -10.49 -16.93
C GLU A 5 -3.82 -9.00 -16.94
N GLU A 6 -2.90 -8.61 -17.84
CA GLU A 6 -2.44 -7.22 -17.93
C GLU A 6 -3.59 -6.27 -18.33
N LYS A 7 -4.47 -6.73 -19.23
CA LYS A 7 -5.65 -5.97 -19.65
C LYS A 7 -6.65 -5.82 -18.51
N LEU A 8 -6.92 -6.89 -17.76
CA LEU A 8 -7.78 -6.85 -16.57
C LEU A 8 -7.22 -5.90 -15.51
N MET A 9 -5.94 -6.03 -15.16
CA MET A 9 -5.25 -5.12 -14.24
C MET A 9 -5.38 -3.66 -14.68
N SER A 10 -5.14 -3.39 -15.97
CA SER A 10 -5.24 -2.04 -16.55
C SER A 10 -6.66 -1.49 -16.43
N HIS A 11 -7.69 -2.28 -16.74
CA HIS A 11 -9.08 -1.87 -16.60
C HIS A 11 -9.47 -1.60 -15.15
N LEU A 12 -9.08 -2.46 -14.20
CA LEU A 12 -9.34 -2.26 -12.77
C LEU A 12 -8.69 -0.98 -12.26
N LEU A 13 -7.42 -0.75 -12.61
CA LEU A 13 -6.72 0.48 -12.26
C LEU A 13 -7.33 1.72 -12.91
N MET A 14 -7.81 1.62 -14.15
CA MET A 14 -8.52 2.72 -14.83
C MET A 14 -9.84 3.03 -14.13
N SER A 15 -10.61 2.01 -13.74
CA SER A 15 -11.84 2.18 -12.97
C SER A 15 -11.57 2.88 -11.64
N LEU A 16 -10.53 2.46 -10.90
CA LEU A 16 -10.13 3.11 -9.66
C LEU A 16 -9.70 4.57 -9.90
N LYS A 17 -8.93 4.83 -10.95
CA LYS A 17 -8.48 6.18 -11.34
C LYS A 17 -9.66 7.11 -11.64
N ASN A 18 -10.65 6.61 -12.39
CA ASN A 18 -11.84 7.38 -12.75
C ASN A 18 -12.79 7.57 -11.57
N TYR A 19 -12.84 6.61 -10.64
CA TYR A 19 -13.66 6.70 -9.44
C TYR A 19 -13.06 7.65 -8.39
N HIS A 20 -11.78 7.49 -8.09
CA HIS A 20 -11.07 8.32 -7.11
C HIS A 20 -9.57 8.40 -7.42
N TYR A 21 -9.16 9.50 -8.05
CA TYR A 21 -7.80 9.70 -8.55
C TYR A 21 -6.71 9.64 -7.46
N GLU A 22 -7.01 10.14 -6.24
CA GLU A 22 -6.05 10.12 -5.13
C GLU A 22 -5.76 8.69 -4.65
N THR A 23 -6.78 7.82 -4.57
CA THR A 23 -6.59 6.41 -4.26
C THR A 23 -5.77 5.70 -5.33
N TYR A 24 -6.01 5.99 -6.61
CA TYR A 24 -5.18 5.45 -7.69
C TYR A 24 -3.70 5.85 -7.53
N LYS A 25 -3.39 7.13 -7.30
CA LYS A 25 -2.00 7.58 -7.09
C LYS A 25 -1.37 6.89 -5.89
N HIS A 26 -2.13 6.74 -4.80
CA HIS A 26 -1.70 6.01 -3.61
C HIS A 26 -1.34 4.55 -3.93
N SER A 27 -2.21 3.80 -4.63
CA SER A 27 -1.92 2.42 -5.03
C SER A 27 -0.64 2.29 -5.85
N ILE A 28 -0.35 3.23 -6.77
CA ILE A 28 0.91 3.24 -7.53
C ILE A 28 2.13 3.43 -6.61
N ARG A 29 2.05 4.33 -5.63
CA ARG A 29 3.16 4.58 -4.69
C ARG A 29 3.39 3.39 -3.76
N VAL A 30 2.32 2.84 -3.19
CA VAL A 30 2.36 1.64 -2.34
C VAL A 30 2.96 0.47 -3.10
N ALA A 31 2.52 0.21 -4.34
CA ALA A 31 3.08 -0.87 -5.15
C ALA A 31 4.58 -0.74 -5.38
N LYS A 32 5.06 0.47 -5.70
CA LYS A 32 6.50 0.74 -5.85
C LYS A 32 7.26 0.53 -4.55
N LEU A 33 6.72 0.99 -3.42
CA LEU A 33 7.33 0.76 -2.10
C LEU A 33 7.40 -0.74 -1.77
N SER A 34 6.29 -1.45 -1.93
CA SER A 34 6.19 -2.89 -1.64
C SER A 34 7.14 -3.72 -2.49
N TYR A 35 7.29 -3.41 -3.78
CA TYR A 35 8.29 -4.08 -4.63
C TYR A 35 9.72 -3.86 -4.14
N ASN A 36 10.04 -2.63 -3.74
CA ASN A 36 11.39 -2.29 -3.26
C ASN A 36 11.69 -2.94 -1.91
N VAL A 37 10.72 -2.97 -0.98
CA VAL A 37 10.84 -3.70 0.28
C VAL A 37 11.04 -5.20 0.01
N ALA A 38 10.22 -5.80 -0.85
CA ALA A 38 10.38 -7.20 -1.28
C ALA A 38 11.75 -7.48 -1.91
N ASN A 39 12.29 -6.52 -2.66
CA ASN A 39 13.63 -6.59 -3.23
C ASN A 39 14.72 -6.58 -2.15
N MET A 40 14.61 -5.70 -1.16
CA MET A 40 15.55 -5.65 -0.02
C MET A 40 15.51 -6.91 0.83
N MET A 41 14.33 -7.53 0.95
CA MET A 41 14.13 -8.83 1.58
C MET A 41 14.67 -10.00 0.73
N ARG A 42 15.26 -9.74 -0.44
CA ARG A 42 15.83 -10.75 -1.35
C ARG A 42 14.85 -11.85 -1.76
N LEU A 43 13.55 -11.51 -1.85
CA LEU A 43 12.56 -12.42 -2.39
C LEU A 43 12.88 -12.78 -3.85
N ASN A 44 12.29 -13.86 -4.36
CA ASN A 44 12.45 -14.19 -5.77
C ASN A 44 11.61 -13.26 -6.67
N ILE A 45 11.91 -13.22 -7.98
CA ILE A 45 11.25 -12.31 -8.91
C ILE A 45 9.72 -12.53 -8.99
N LYS A 46 9.27 -13.79 -8.89
CA LYS A 46 7.84 -14.14 -8.95
C LYS A 46 7.08 -13.58 -7.74
N GLU A 47 7.66 -13.70 -6.55
CA GLU A 47 7.12 -13.12 -5.32
C GLU A 47 7.06 -11.59 -5.39
N LYS A 48 8.15 -10.93 -5.84
CA LYS A 48 8.19 -9.47 -5.99
C LYS A 48 7.09 -8.97 -6.93
N ILE A 49 6.90 -9.63 -8.08
CA ILE A 49 5.86 -9.28 -9.05
C ILE A 49 4.46 -9.51 -8.46
N THR A 50 4.26 -10.61 -7.73
CA THR A 50 2.99 -10.91 -7.06
C THR A 50 2.63 -9.85 -6.03
N ILE A 51 3.58 -9.47 -5.18
CA ILE A 51 3.41 -8.41 -4.18
C ILE A 51 3.14 -7.06 -4.85
N TYR A 52 3.88 -6.73 -5.91
CA TYR A 52 3.65 -5.50 -6.67
C TYR A 52 2.23 -5.43 -7.24
N LYS A 53 1.75 -6.51 -7.86
CA LYS A 53 0.39 -6.56 -8.42
C LYS A 53 -0.69 -6.55 -7.34
N GLY A 54 -0.49 -7.27 -6.24
CA GLY A 54 -1.40 -7.25 -5.09
C GLY A 54 -1.47 -5.86 -4.45
N ALA A 55 -0.34 -5.17 -4.33
CA ALA A 55 -0.25 -3.79 -3.87
C ALA A 55 -0.89 -2.78 -4.84
N LEU A 56 -0.83 -3.01 -6.15
CA LEU A 56 -1.55 -2.15 -7.11
C LEU A 56 -3.07 -2.21 -6.92
N LEU A 57 -3.59 -3.39 -6.54
CA LEU A 57 -5.02 -3.64 -6.42
C LEU A 57 -5.53 -3.71 -4.97
N HIS A 58 -4.70 -3.46 -3.96
CA HIS A 58 -5.10 -3.59 -2.54
C HIS A 58 -6.36 -2.76 -2.22
N ASP A 59 -6.50 -1.62 -2.90
CA ASP A 59 -7.57 -0.65 -2.72
C ASP A 59 -8.67 -0.73 -3.79
N ILE A 60 -8.66 -1.73 -4.69
CA ILE A 60 -9.62 -1.78 -5.81
C ILE A 60 -11.08 -1.82 -5.32
N GLY A 61 -11.33 -2.44 -4.17
CA GLY A 61 -12.68 -2.49 -3.58
C GLY A 61 -13.23 -1.13 -3.16
N LYS A 62 -12.42 -0.06 -3.13
CA LYS A 62 -12.90 1.31 -2.86
C LYS A 62 -13.86 1.82 -3.94
N VAL A 63 -13.90 1.21 -5.13
CA VAL A 63 -14.93 1.50 -6.15
C VAL A 63 -16.36 1.15 -5.70
N MET A 64 -16.49 0.31 -4.66
CA MET A 64 -17.77 -0.09 -4.06
C MET A 64 -18.11 0.73 -2.81
N ILE A 65 -17.23 1.63 -2.36
CA ILE A 65 -17.47 2.51 -1.21
C ILE A 65 -18.13 3.80 -1.71
N PRO A 66 -19.26 4.25 -1.15
CA PRO A 66 -19.93 5.48 -1.57
C PRO A 66 -18.95 6.66 -1.65
N ILE A 67 -18.98 7.40 -2.75
CA ILE A 67 -18.05 8.52 -2.97
C ILE A 67 -18.16 9.61 -1.89
N SER A 68 -19.34 9.79 -1.31
CA SER A 68 -19.59 10.70 -0.19
C SER A 68 -18.85 10.30 1.10
N ILE A 69 -18.52 9.03 1.26
CA ILE A 69 -17.71 8.50 2.35
C ILE A 69 -16.23 8.53 1.95
N LEU A 70 -15.90 8.06 0.75
CA LEU A 70 -14.52 7.95 0.28
C LEU A 70 -13.81 9.30 0.16
N ALA A 71 -14.51 10.33 -0.32
CA ALA A 71 -13.97 11.68 -0.52
C ALA A 71 -14.45 12.68 0.55
N LYS A 72 -14.93 12.20 1.71
CA LYS A 72 -15.52 13.06 2.74
C LYS A 72 -14.48 14.03 3.33
N PRO A 73 -14.67 15.37 3.23
CA PRO A 73 -13.81 16.47 3.70
C PRO A 73 -13.64 16.57 5.24
N ASP A 74 -13.99 15.55 6.00
CA ASP A 74 -13.87 15.54 7.45
C ASP A 74 -13.53 14.14 7.95
N LYS A 75 -13.30 14.01 9.26
CA LYS A 75 -13.19 12.69 9.89
C LYS A 75 -14.46 11.86 9.61
N LEU A 76 -14.26 10.59 9.27
CA LEU A 76 -15.35 9.62 9.20
C LEU A 76 -15.94 9.41 10.60
N THR A 77 -17.25 9.29 10.66
CA THR A 77 -17.97 8.72 11.79
C THR A 77 -17.65 7.22 11.91
N GLU A 78 -17.92 6.62 13.07
CA GLU A 78 -17.71 5.18 13.27
C GLU A 78 -18.45 4.34 12.21
N LEU A 79 -19.70 4.70 11.88
CA LEU A 79 -20.50 4.00 10.87
C LEU A 79 -19.90 4.14 9.46
N GLU A 80 -19.43 5.33 9.09
CA GLU A 80 -18.75 5.55 7.80
C GLU A 80 -17.41 4.80 7.74
N TYR A 81 -16.71 4.72 8.87
CA TYR A 81 -15.49 3.93 8.99
C TYR A 81 -15.77 2.43 8.88
N ASP A 82 -16.87 1.93 9.45
CA ASP A 82 -17.34 0.56 9.27
C ASP A 82 -17.60 0.23 7.80
N VAL A 83 -18.23 1.15 7.06
CA VAL A 83 -18.40 1.01 5.60
C VAL A 83 -17.04 1.01 4.90
N MET A 84 -16.13 1.93 5.24
CA MET A 84 -14.78 1.99 4.65
C MET A 84 -14.01 0.68 4.83
N LYS A 85 -14.14 0.02 5.99
CA LYS A 85 -13.48 -1.27 6.30
C LYS A 85 -13.94 -2.43 5.41
N LEU A 86 -14.99 -2.27 4.60
CA LEU A 86 -15.46 -3.29 3.67
C LEU A 86 -14.63 -3.39 2.38
N HIS A 87 -13.84 -2.37 2.04
CA HIS A 87 -13.10 -2.35 0.77
C HIS A 87 -12.12 -3.53 0.56
N PRO A 88 -11.45 -4.13 1.56
CA PRO A 88 -10.60 -5.30 1.32
C PRO A 88 -11.43 -6.50 0.88
N LYS A 89 -12.63 -6.65 1.46
CA LYS A 89 -13.58 -7.72 1.10
C LYS A 89 -14.15 -7.50 -0.30
N TYR A 90 -14.61 -6.30 -0.62
CA TYR A 90 -15.05 -5.98 -1.98
C TYR A 90 -13.93 -6.15 -3.01
N GLY A 91 -12.70 -5.80 -2.66
CA GLY A 91 -11.53 -6.04 -3.50
C GLY A 91 -11.31 -7.54 -3.73
N ALA A 92 -11.37 -8.35 -2.68
CA ALA A 92 -11.29 -9.81 -2.77
C ALA A 92 -12.39 -10.40 -3.67
N ASP A 93 -13.65 -10.00 -3.47
CA ASP A 93 -14.80 -10.46 -4.27
C ASP A 93 -14.59 -10.16 -5.77
N ILE A 94 -14.07 -8.97 -6.11
CA ILE A 94 -13.73 -8.59 -7.50
C ILE A 94 -12.66 -9.51 -8.08
N LEU A 95 -11.61 -9.83 -7.31
CA LEU A 95 -10.49 -10.64 -7.79
C LEU A 95 -10.86 -12.13 -7.89
N GLU A 96 -11.68 -12.63 -6.97
CA GLU A 96 -12.16 -14.02 -6.97
C GLU A 96 -13.03 -14.31 -8.20
N ALA A 97 -13.78 -13.33 -8.69
CA ALA A 97 -14.54 -13.42 -9.93
C ALA A 97 -13.67 -13.45 -11.19
N LEU A 98 -12.37 -13.14 -11.09
CA LEU A 98 -11.46 -13.01 -12.21
C LEU A 98 -10.33 -14.04 -12.09
N THR A 99 -10.51 -15.23 -12.68
CA THR A 99 -9.56 -16.35 -12.63
C THR A 99 -8.08 -15.96 -12.76
N PRO A 100 -7.66 -15.07 -13.69
CA PRO A 100 -6.26 -14.68 -13.82
C PRO A 100 -5.69 -13.91 -12.61
N LEU A 101 -6.53 -13.35 -11.73
CA LEU A 101 -6.14 -12.46 -10.63
C LEU A 101 -6.39 -13.05 -9.24
N VAL A 102 -7.06 -14.19 -9.12
CA VAL A 102 -7.41 -14.85 -7.84
C VAL A 102 -6.20 -15.02 -6.92
N TYR A 103 -5.01 -15.24 -7.48
CA TYR A 103 -3.78 -15.43 -6.69
C TYR A 103 -3.36 -14.17 -5.90
N LEU A 104 -3.91 -13.00 -6.22
CA LEU A 104 -3.68 -11.72 -5.54
C LEU A 104 -4.63 -11.49 -4.36
N THR A 105 -5.73 -12.25 -4.27
CA THR A 105 -6.82 -12.05 -3.31
C THR A 105 -6.32 -11.96 -1.86
N SER A 106 -5.41 -12.84 -1.45
CA SER A 106 -4.88 -12.83 -0.07
C SER A 106 -4.16 -11.52 0.29
N THR A 107 -3.45 -10.91 -0.67
CA THR A 107 -2.78 -9.63 -0.43
C THR A 107 -3.81 -8.51 -0.30
N VAL A 108 -4.83 -8.50 -1.16
CA VAL A 108 -5.90 -7.50 -1.12
C VAL A 108 -6.80 -7.64 0.10
N LEU A 109 -7.18 -8.86 0.48
CA LEU A 109 -8.11 -9.09 1.59
C LEU A 109 -7.50 -8.76 2.95
N TYR A 110 -6.21 -9.03 3.14
CA TYR A 110 -5.57 -9.01 4.46
C TYR A 110 -4.58 -7.86 4.69
N HIS A 111 -4.44 -6.89 3.78
CA HIS A 111 -3.49 -5.78 3.95
C HIS A 111 -3.81 -4.85 5.14
N HIS A 112 -5.02 -4.90 5.67
CA HIS A 112 -5.43 -4.21 6.90
C HIS A 112 -5.41 -5.08 8.17
N GLU A 113 -5.02 -6.36 8.06
CA GLU A 113 -4.75 -7.19 9.23
C GLU A 113 -3.49 -6.72 9.96
N ARG A 114 -3.42 -6.96 11.28
CA ARG A 114 -2.29 -6.55 12.14
C ARG A 114 -1.87 -7.73 13.02
N LEU A 115 -0.56 -7.87 13.26
CA LEU A 115 0.00 -9.05 13.95
C LEU A 115 -0.53 -9.26 15.38
N ASP A 116 -1.02 -8.19 16.01
CA ASP A 116 -1.66 -8.22 17.33
C ASP A 116 -3.13 -8.67 17.29
N GLY A 117 -3.73 -8.82 16.11
CA GLY A 117 -5.13 -9.18 15.88
C GLY A 117 -6.09 -7.99 15.95
N THR A 118 -5.60 -6.75 16.02
CA THR A 118 -6.44 -5.54 16.03
C THR A 118 -6.87 -5.08 14.63
N GLY A 119 -6.37 -5.76 13.59
CA GLY A 119 -6.70 -5.48 12.21
C GLY A 119 -8.07 -6.00 11.78
N TYR A 120 -8.37 -5.82 10.50
CA TYR A 120 -9.64 -6.21 9.87
C TYR A 120 -9.36 -6.77 8.47
N PRO A 121 -10.28 -7.57 7.87
CA PRO A 121 -11.64 -7.84 8.31
C PRO A 121 -11.84 -8.98 9.34
N TYR A 122 -10.83 -9.80 9.63
CA TYR A 122 -10.98 -11.01 10.46
C TYR A 122 -10.16 -11.02 11.75
N GLY A 123 -9.28 -10.03 11.97
CA GLY A 123 -8.45 -9.96 13.19
C GLY A 123 -7.37 -11.04 13.22
N LEU A 124 -6.77 -11.34 12.07
CA LEU A 124 -5.77 -12.39 11.93
C LEU A 124 -4.45 -12.00 12.58
N LYS A 125 -3.84 -12.93 13.33
CA LYS A 125 -2.46 -12.80 13.83
C LYS A 125 -1.42 -13.43 12.90
N ILE A 126 -1.85 -14.39 12.07
CA ILE A 126 -1.02 -15.05 11.06
C ILE A 126 -1.44 -14.50 9.71
N ILE A 127 -0.64 -13.58 9.18
CA ILE A 127 -0.97 -12.80 7.98
C ILE A 127 -0.06 -13.24 6.83
N PRO A 128 -0.57 -13.41 5.60
CA PRO A 128 0.27 -13.71 4.45
C PRO A 128 1.38 -12.66 4.27
N PHE A 129 2.59 -13.11 3.94
CA PHE A 129 3.77 -12.24 3.92
C PHE A 129 3.63 -11.04 2.96
N GLY A 130 2.99 -11.25 1.79
CA GLY A 130 2.69 -10.16 0.85
C GLY A 130 1.76 -9.10 1.45
N ALA A 131 0.73 -9.51 2.19
CA ALA A 131 -0.16 -8.58 2.89
C ALA A 131 0.57 -7.81 4.01
N GLN A 132 1.51 -8.43 4.72
CA GLN A 132 2.34 -7.73 5.71
C GLN A 132 3.21 -6.64 5.07
N ILE A 133 3.80 -6.90 3.89
CA ILE A 133 4.59 -5.90 3.15
C ILE A 133 3.69 -4.74 2.71
N VAL A 134 2.51 -5.04 2.15
CA VAL A 134 1.56 -4.01 1.73
C VAL A 134 1.07 -3.19 2.92
N ALA A 135 0.75 -3.82 4.05
CA ALA A 135 0.31 -3.14 5.27
C ALA A 135 1.30 -2.07 5.76
N VAL A 136 2.60 -2.40 5.77
CA VAL A 136 3.68 -1.49 6.17
C VAL A 136 3.82 -0.34 5.16
N CYS A 137 3.81 -0.66 3.86
CA CYS A 137 3.98 0.33 2.80
C CYS A 137 2.78 1.28 2.67
N ASP A 138 1.55 0.75 2.78
CA ASP A 138 0.29 1.50 2.82
C ASP A 138 0.30 2.49 3.99
N SER A 139 0.58 2.00 5.19
CA SER A 139 0.64 2.85 6.40
C SER A 139 1.70 3.95 6.27
N PHE A 140 2.87 3.64 5.71
CA PHE A 140 3.91 4.64 5.47
C PHE A 140 3.47 5.70 4.43
N ASP A 141 2.91 5.29 3.30
CA ASP A 141 2.44 6.23 2.26
C ASP A 141 1.30 7.11 2.79
N ALA A 142 0.37 6.52 3.56
CA ALA A 142 -0.71 7.21 4.23
C ALA A 142 -0.24 8.29 5.20
N MET A 143 0.92 8.11 5.83
CA MET A 143 1.49 9.06 6.78
C MET A 143 2.31 10.15 6.12
N THR A 144 2.96 9.85 4.99
CA THR A 144 3.98 10.71 4.35
C THR A 144 3.47 11.50 3.15
N ASN A 145 2.21 11.31 2.75
CA ASN A 145 1.56 12.10 1.72
C ASN A 145 0.40 12.89 2.34
N ASP A 146 0.19 14.10 1.84
CA ASP A 146 -0.91 14.95 2.31
C ASP A 146 -2.26 14.25 2.09
N ARG A 147 -3.11 14.35 3.10
CA ARG A 147 -4.53 13.98 3.03
C ARG A 147 -5.36 15.23 3.29
N GLN A 148 -6.60 15.22 2.82
CA GLN A 148 -7.50 16.37 2.91
C GLN A 148 -7.63 16.97 4.34
N TYR A 149 -7.44 16.20 5.43
CA TYR A 149 -7.47 16.72 6.84
C TYR A 149 -6.16 16.55 7.61
N ARG A 150 -5.07 16.16 6.95
CA ARG A 150 -3.81 15.88 7.64
C ARG A 150 -2.62 16.22 6.76
N LYS A 151 -1.75 17.10 7.29
CA LYS A 151 -0.42 17.33 6.72
C LYS A 151 0.42 16.06 6.78
N ALA A 152 1.17 15.80 5.72
CA ALA A 152 2.16 14.74 5.67
C ALA A 152 3.15 14.85 6.86
N LYS A 153 3.43 13.71 7.49
CA LYS A 153 4.59 13.55 8.37
C LYS A 153 5.85 13.44 7.51
N ASN A 154 6.99 13.81 8.08
CA ASN A 154 8.24 13.48 7.41
C ASN A 154 8.51 11.96 7.48
N ALA A 155 9.38 11.47 6.60
CA ALA A 155 9.63 10.04 6.49
C ALA A 155 10.22 9.43 7.77
N ILE A 156 11.01 10.19 8.54
CA ILE A 156 11.64 9.71 9.78
C ILE A 156 10.57 9.49 10.85
N GLU A 157 9.66 10.46 11.02
CA GLU A 157 8.52 10.35 11.94
C GLU A 157 7.61 9.17 11.57
N ALA A 158 7.30 9.00 10.28
CA ALA A 158 6.47 7.88 9.83
C ALA A 158 7.12 6.51 10.09
N ILE A 159 8.44 6.39 9.95
CA ILE A 159 9.17 5.17 10.33
C ILE A 159 9.14 4.96 11.85
N GLN A 160 9.31 6.02 12.63
CA GLN A 160 9.29 5.95 14.09
C GLN A 160 7.92 5.46 14.61
N ASP A 161 6.82 6.00 14.08
CA ASP A 161 5.46 5.53 14.37
C ASP A 161 5.31 4.01 14.10
N LEU A 162 5.86 3.52 12.98
CA LEU A 162 5.80 2.10 12.62
C LEU A 162 6.62 1.20 13.56
N LYS A 163 7.73 1.72 14.08
CA LYS A 163 8.57 1.04 15.09
C LYS A 163 7.88 0.97 16.44
N GLU A 164 7.20 2.03 16.84
CA GLU A 164 6.42 2.09 18.09
C GLU A 164 5.18 1.18 18.05
N CYS A 165 4.70 0.84 16.85
CA CYS A 165 3.64 -0.12 16.62
C CYS A 165 4.17 -1.55 16.39
N ASP A 166 5.14 -2.00 17.19
CA ASP A 166 5.84 -3.27 17.03
C ASP A 166 4.93 -4.51 17.11
N ALA A 167 3.92 -4.46 17.95
CA ALA A 167 2.89 -5.50 18.05
C ALA A 167 2.03 -5.60 16.77
N LYS A 168 1.91 -4.52 15.99
CA LYS A 168 1.03 -4.45 14.80
C LYS A 168 1.75 -4.84 13.51
N TYR A 169 3.02 -4.47 13.38
CA TYR A 169 3.78 -4.57 12.15
C TYR A 169 5.03 -5.45 12.29
N ASN A 170 5.34 -6.18 11.22
CA ASN A 170 6.57 -6.96 11.15
C ASN A 170 7.79 -6.02 11.12
N GLN A 171 8.56 -6.00 12.20
CA GLN A 171 9.69 -5.07 12.37
C GLN A 171 10.86 -5.33 11.41
N MET A 172 10.99 -6.54 10.84
CA MET A 172 11.94 -6.77 9.75
C MET A 172 11.55 -5.99 8.50
N LEU A 173 10.26 -5.90 8.20
CA LEU A 173 9.74 -5.14 7.05
C LEU A 173 9.83 -3.62 7.29
N VAL A 174 9.57 -3.16 8.51
CA VAL A 174 9.77 -1.76 8.91
C VAL A 174 11.24 -1.37 8.76
N SER A 175 12.17 -2.23 9.19
CA SER A 175 13.61 -2.01 9.04
C SER A 175 14.05 -2.00 7.57
N ALA A 176 13.49 -2.88 6.73
CA ALA A 176 13.75 -2.88 5.29
C ALA A 176 13.27 -1.57 4.65
N LEU A 177 12.06 -1.10 5.01
CA LEU A 177 11.53 0.18 4.54
C LEU A 177 12.39 1.37 5.01
N GLU A 178 12.83 1.38 6.27
CA GLU A 178 13.72 2.43 6.79
C GLU A 178 15.01 2.53 5.99
N ASN A 179 15.64 1.39 5.71
CA ASN A 179 16.87 1.35 4.93
C ASN A 179 16.63 1.85 3.49
N LEU A 180 15.50 1.50 2.87
CA LEU A 180 15.11 2.00 1.56
C LEU A 180 15.03 3.54 1.54
N VAL A 181 14.38 4.11 2.55
CA VAL A 181 14.21 5.56 2.69
C VAL A 181 15.57 6.24 2.86
N LYS A 182 16.43 5.73 3.75
CA LYS A 182 17.77 6.28 3.98
C LYS A 182 18.63 6.26 2.72
N THR A 183 18.64 5.16 1.97
CA THR A 183 19.42 5.05 0.73
C THR A 183 18.95 6.05 -0.32
N LYS A 184 17.64 6.26 -0.49
CA LYS A 184 17.13 7.28 -1.43
C LYS A 184 17.55 8.69 -1.03
N THR A 185 17.45 9.05 0.25
CA THR A 185 17.89 10.36 0.74
C THR A 185 19.36 10.60 0.45
N GLN A 186 20.21 9.61 0.72
CA GLN A 186 21.65 9.70 0.46
C GLN A 186 22.00 9.85 -1.03
N ILE A 187 21.25 9.20 -1.93
CA ILE A 187 21.44 9.34 -3.38
C ILE A 187 21.07 10.76 -3.83
N LEU A 188 19.90 11.26 -3.41
CA LEU A 188 19.46 12.61 -3.76
C LEU A 188 20.40 13.69 -3.22
N GLU A 189 20.93 13.51 -2.01
CA GLU A 189 21.94 14.42 -1.45
C GLU A 189 23.26 14.41 -2.23
N LYS A 190 23.67 13.25 -2.76
CA LYS A 190 24.86 13.14 -3.62
C LYS A 190 24.64 13.80 -4.98
N GLU A 191 23.52 13.52 -5.64
CA GLU A 191 23.16 14.10 -6.94
C GLU A 191 23.04 15.65 -6.85
N ASN A 192 22.49 16.17 -5.76
CA ASN A 192 22.41 17.62 -5.53
C ASN A 192 23.79 18.27 -5.28
N ARG A 193 24.71 17.57 -4.60
CA ARG A 193 26.09 18.06 -4.40
C ARG A 193 26.89 18.04 -5.70
N GLU A 194 26.73 17.01 -6.52
CA GLU A 194 27.38 16.89 -7.83
C GLU A 194 26.85 17.93 -8.82
N SER A 195 25.53 18.18 -8.83
CA SER A 195 24.91 19.20 -9.69
C SER A 195 25.32 20.63 -9.31
N ASN A 196 25.52 20.91 -8.01
CA ASN A 196 25.99 22.22 -7.53
C ASN A 196 27.52 22.38 -7.59
N GLY A 197 28.27 21.30 -7.84
CA GLY A 197 29.73 21.31 -7.94
C GLY A 197 30.29 21.55 -9.35
N ILE A 198 29.44 21.65 -10.38
CA ILE A 198 29.84 21.85 -11.79
C ILE A 198 29.82 23.35 -12.20
N ALA A 199 29.46 24.25 -11.29
CA ALA A 199 29.53 25.70 -11.52
C ALA A 199 30.90 26.28 -11.08
N ILE A 200 31.97 26.03 -11.86
CA ILE A 200 33.21 26.83 -11.82
C ILE A 200 33.73 27.00 -13.25
#